data_AF-A0AA96EIS4-F1
#
_entry.id   AF-A0AA96EIS4-F1
#
_cell.length_a   1.000
_cell.length_b   1.000
_cell.length_c   1.000
_cell.angle_alpha   90.00
_cell.angle_beta   90.00
_cell.angle_gamma   90.00
#
_symmetry.space_group_name_H-M   'P 1'
#
loop_
_entity.id
_entity.type
_entity.pdbx_description
1 polymer ?
#
loop_
_entity_poly.entity_id
_entity_poly.type
_entity_poly.pdbx_seq_one_letter_code
_entity_poly.pdbx_strand_id
1 'polypeptide(L)'
;MERRAANFERSHLLQRTRSAHRRVEGALAMAVRLTDDPDKTARLARQYCKPCHYEERLAGQAITKQPCASCGTPHTYSSTLTDDLCLQCARKHELCKRCGGDIEIRTDRTDWPV
;
A
#
# COMPACT_ATOMS: atom_id res chain seq x y z
N MET A 1 -17.07 28.43 4.12
CA MET A 1 -16.26 28.12 5.31
C MET A 1 -14.99 28.94 5.22
N GLU A 2 -14.89 30.03 6.00
CA GLU A 2 -13.66 30.81 6.08
C GLU A 2 -12.77 30.25 7.18
N ARG A 3 -11.47 30.07 6.88
CA ARG A 3 -10.49 29.59 7.86
C ARG A 3 -9.76 30.76 8.50
N ARG A 4 -9.53 30.68 9.80
CA ARG A 4 -8.71 31.66 10.53
C ARG A 4 -7.23 31.50 10.16
N ALA A 5 -6.48 32.60 10.26
CA ALA A 5 -5.03 32.59 10.10
C ALA A 5 -4.39 31.66 11.15
N ALA A 6 -3.34 30.93 10.77
CA ALA A 6 -2.63 30.05 11.67
C ALA A 6 -1.73 30.87 12.62
N ASN A 7 -1.85 30.64 13.93
CA ASN A 7 -0.91 31.21 14.90
C ASN A 7 0.40 30.41 14.88
N PHE A 8 1.51 31.06 14.50
CA PHE A 8 2.83 30.45 14.36
C PHE A 8 3.77 30.92 15.48
N GLU A 9 3.68 30.25 16.62
CA GLU A 9 4.61 30.45 17.72
C GLU A 9 5.93 29.68 17.49
N ARG A 10 6.98 30.06 18.20
CA ARG A 10 8.29 29.38 18.13
C ARG A 10 8.18 27.88 18.42
N SER A 11 7.32 27.48 19.36
CA SER A 11 7.03 26.08 19.70
C SER A 11 6.47 25.31 18.49
N HIS A 12 5.53 25.90 17.74
CA HIS A 12 4.97 25.33 16.52
C HIS A 12 6.03 25.15 15.43
N LEU A 13 6.93 26.13 15.24
CA LEU A 13 8.03 26.02 14.29
C LEU A 13 8.94 24.83 14.63
N LEU A 14 9.36 24.70 15.89
CA LEU A 14 10.22 23.60 16.34
C LEU A 14 9.54 22.25 16.19
N GLN A 15 8.27 22.13 16.56
CA GLN A 15 7.50 20.90 16.41
C GLN A 15 7.36 20.50 14.93
N ARG A 16 7.02 21.44 14.04
CA ARG A 16 6.91 21.17 12.60
C ARG A 16 8.25 20.75 12.01
N THR A 17 9.34 21.39 12.41
CA THR A 17 10.70 21.03 11.96
C THR A 17 11.06 19.61 12.38
N ARG A 18 10.81 19.24 13.65
CA ARG A 18 11.01 17.87 14.14
C ARG A 18 10.17 16.85 13.37
N SER A 19 8.90 17.17 13.14
CA SER A 19 8.02 16.30 12.34
C SER A 19 8.50 16.16 10.90
N ALA A 20 9.01 17.23 10.29
CA ALA A 20 9.59 17.18 8.95
C ALA A 20 10.83 16.28 8.91
N HIS A 21 11.73 16.41 9.89
CA HIS A 21 12.91 15.54 10.02
C HIS A 21 12.52 14.06 10.10
N ARG A 22 11.57 13.71 10.97
CA ARG A 22 11.06 12.34 11.11
C ARG A 22 10.46 11.78 9.82
N ARG A 23 9.81 12.63 9.01
CA ARG A 23 9.29 12.21 7.69
C ARG A 23 10.40 11.88 6.73
N VAL A 24 11.49 12.67 6.71
CA VAL A 24 12.67 12.39 5.88
C VAL A 24 13.32 11.08 6.32
N GLU A 25 13.58 10.92 7.62
CA GLU A 25 14.14 9.67 8.17
C GLU A 25 13.25 8.47 7.86
N GLY A 26 11.94 8.59 8.03
CA GLY A 26 10.98 7.54 7.71
C GLY A 26 10.96 7.19 6.22
N ALA A 27 11.04 8.18 5.33
CA ALA A 27 11.12 7.96 3.89
C ALA A 27 12.42 7.23 3.49
N LEU A 28 13.56 7.59 4.09
CA LEU A 28 14.83 6.91 3.86
C LEU A 28 14.79 5.46 4.37
N ALA A 29 14.26 5.23 5.58
CA ALA A 29 14.07 3.90 6.13
C ALA A 29 13.15 3.04 5.24
N MET A 30 12.09 3.63 4.70
CA MET A 30 11.21 2.96 3.74
C MET A 30 11.94 2.57 2.46
N ALA A 31 12.77 3.45 1.91
CA ALA A 31 13.56 3.17 0.72
C ALA A 31 14.51 1.98 0.93
N VAL A 32 15.15 1.89 2.11
CA VAL A 32 15.98 0.74 2.48
C VAL A 32 15.14 -0.54 2.52
N ARG A 33 13.98 -0.53 3.19
CA ARG A 33 13.08 -1.70 3.25
C ARG A 33 12.59 -2.16 1.88
N LEU A 34 12.25 -1.22 0.99
CA LEU A 34 11.83 -1.52 -0.38
C LEU A 34 12.99 -2.11 -1.23
N THR A 35 14.21 -1.69 -0.95
CA THR A 35 15.40 -2.16 -1.67
C THR A 35 15.80 -3.56 -1.19
N ASP A 36 16.00 -3.71 0.12
CA ASP A 36 16.52 -4.92 0.75
C ASP A 36 15.47 -6.03 0.90
N ASP A 37 14.19 -5.67 0.97
CA ASP A 37 13.04 -6.59 1.12
C ASP A 37 13.25 -7.63 2.26
N PRO A 38 13.55 -7.20 3.51
CA PRO A 38 13.91 -8.11 4.60
C PRO A 38 12.79 -9.11 4.96
N ASP A 39 11.54 -8.77 4.63
CA ASP A 39 10.34 -9.54 4.94
C ASP A 39 9.83 -10.31 3.69
N LYS A 40 10.69 -10.55 2.69
CA LYS A 40 10.33 -11.16 1.39
C LYS A 40 9.46 -12.40 1.51
N THR A 41 9.80 -13.31 2.42
CA THR A 41 9.06 -14.56 2.63
C THR A 41 7.62 -14.30 3.09
N ALA A 42 7.44 -13.41 4.06
CA ALA A 42 6.12 -13.02 4.57
C ALA A 42 5.31 -12.23 3.52
N ARG A 43 5.99 -11.35 2.76
CA ARG A 43 5.42 -10.60 1.63
C ARG A 43 4.85 -11.53 0.57
N LEU A 44 5.65 -12.47 0.08
CA LEU A 44 5.27 -13.42 -0.95
C LEU A 44 4.16 -14.38 -0.46
N ALA A 45 4.22 -14.82 0.80
CA ALA A 45 3.15 -15.65 1.38
C ALA A 45 1.78 -14.95 1.34
N ARG A 46 1.75 -13.63 1.55
CA ARG A 46 0.55 -12.78 1.46
C ARG A 46 0.22 -12.34 0.03
N GLN A 47 1.07 -12.64 -0.94
CA GLN A 47 0.93 -12.26 -2.35
C GLN A 47 0.90 -10.72 -2.54
N TYR A 48 1.80 -10.00 -1.91
CA TYR A 48 1.94 -8.53 -2.07
C TYR A 48 3.21 -8.14 -2.84
N CYS A 49 3.13 -7.10 -3.65
CA CYS A 49 4.32 -6.41 -4.17
C CYS A 49 5.00 -5.61 -3.05
N LYS A 50 6.25 -5.19 -3.26
CA LYS A 50 7.03 -4.46 -2.23
C LYS A 50 6.31 -3.20 -1.73
N PRO A 51 5.78 -2.30 -2.60
CA PRO A 51 5.06 -1.11 -2.12
C PRO A 51 3.85 -1.47 -1.26
N CYS A 52 2.99 -2.39 -1.69
CA CYS A 52 1.80 -2.77 -0.91
C CYS A 52 2.11 -3.51 0.40
N HIS A 53 3.29 -4.11 0.53
CA HIS A 53 3.71 -4.76 1.77
C HIS A 53 4.25 -3.77 2.80
N TYR A 54 5.05 -2.80 2.35
CA TYR A 54 5.76 -1.88 3.25
C TYR A 54 5.03 -0.55 3.48
N GLU A 55 4.18 -0.12 2.56
CA GLU A 55 3.40 1.12 2.69
C GLU A 55 2.28 0.96 3.72
N GLU A 56 2.20 1.92 4.64
CA GLU A 56 1.05 2.07 5.53
C GLU A 56 -0.09 2.77 4.79
N ARG A 57 -1.29 2.18 4.85
CA ARG A 57 -2.50 2.74 4.24
C ARG A 57 -3.57 2.97 5.28
N LEU A 58 -4.27 4.09 5.15
CA LEU A 58 -5.46 4.36 5.95
C LEU A 58 -6.61 3.48 5.45
N ALA A 59 -7.23 2.73 6.37
CA ALA A 59 -8.38 1.90 6.10
C ALA A 59 -9.53 2.31 7.03
N GLY A 60 -10.71 2.55 6.47
CA GLY A 60 -11.93 2.78 7.23
C GLY A 60 -12.54 1.45 7.68
N GLN A 61 -13.19 1.44 8.85
CA GLN A 61 -13.98 0.30 9.31
C GLN A 61 -15.30 0.24 8.53
N ALA A 62 -15.40 -0.70 7.59
CA ALA A 62 -16.58 -0.88 6.74
C ALA A 62 -16.65 -2.32 6.23
N ILE A 63 -17.85 -2.86 6.01
CA ILE A 63 -17.99 -4.11 5.27
C ILE A 63 -18.05 -3.76 3.78
N THR A 64 -17.00 -4.12 3.03
CA THR A 64 -16.88 -3.79 1.61
C THR A 64 -16.93 -5.06 0.77
N LYS A 65 -17.77 -5.07 -0.28
CA LYS A 65 -17.77 -6.12 -1.30
C LYS A 65 -16.95 -5.66 -2.49
N GLN A 66 -15.93 -6.41 -2.87
CA GLN A 66 -15.06 -6.13 -4.02
C GLN A 66 -14.95 -7.41 -4.85
N PRO A 67 -15.36 -7.40 -6.14
CA PRO A 67 -15.12 -8.51 -7.03
C PRO A 67 -13.65 -8.56 -7.47
N CYS A 68 -13.13 -9.77 -7.66
CA CYS A 68 -11.81 -9.99 -8.27
C CYS A 68 -11.79 -9.42 -9.70
N ALA A 69 -10.80 -8.59 -10.02
CA ALA A 69 -10.65 -7.98 -11.34
C ALA A 69 -10.31 -8.98 -12.47
N SER A 70 -9.89 -10.20 -12.14
CA SER A 70 -9.64 -11.28 -13.11
C SER A 70 -10.86 -12.21 -13.23
N CYS A 71 -11.21 -12.97 -12.18
CA CYS A 71 -12.29 -13.97 -12.26
C CYS A 71 -13.70 -13.44 -11.96
N GLY A 72 -13.86 -12.16 -11.57
CA GLY A 72 -15.15 -11.55 -11.25
C GLY A 72 -15.81 -12.03 -9.95
N THR A 73 -15.23 -13.00 -9.25
CA THR A 73 -15.82 -13.55 -8.01
C THR A 73 -15.90 -12.49 -6.92
N PRO A 74 -17.07 -12.26 -6.30
CA PRO A 74 -17.22 -11.27 -5.23
C PRO A 74 -16.57 -11.75 -3.92
N HIS A 75 -15.81 -10.86 -3.28
CA HIS A 75 -15.23 -11.07 -1.96
C HIS A 75 -15.72 -9.99 -0.98
N THR A 76 -15.82 -10.35 0.30
CA THR A 76 -16.23 -9.44 1.38
C THR A 76 -15.04 -9.16 2.28
N TYR A 77 -14.82 -7.89 2.61
CA TYR A 77 -13.74 -7.40 3.45
C TYR A 77 -14.32 -6.63 4.64
N SER A 78 -13.62 -6.64 5.76
CA SER A 78 -13.99 -5.92 6.99
C SER A 78 -13.49 -4.48 7.05
N SER A 79 -12.91 -3.97 5.96
CA SER A 79 -12.46 -2.57 5.85
C SER A 79 -12.58 -2.08 4.42
N THR A 80 -12.45 -0.76 4.23
CA THR A 80 -12.35 -0.14 2.91
C THR A 80 -11.05 -0.47 2.17
N LEU A 81 -10.07 -1.08 2.84
CA LEU A 81 -8.83 -1.54 2.22
C LEU A 81 -9.06 -2.96 1.68
N THR A 82 -9.53 -3.04 0.43
CA THR A 82 -9.87 -4.28 -0.30
C THR A 82 -8.74 -4.73 -1.23
N ASP A 83 -8.74 -6.01 -1.60
CA ASP A 83 -7.80 -6.57 -2.58
C ASP A 83 -8.47 -6.56 -3.97
N ASP A 84 -7.77 -6.10 -5.01
CA ASP A 84 -8.28 -6.08 -6.39
C ASP A 84 -8.35 -7.48 -7.02
N LEU A 85 -7.51 -8.42 -6.57
CA LEU A 85 -7.50 -9.80 -7.04
C LEU A 85 -7.70 -10.79 -5.90
N CYS A 86 -8.37 -11.90 -6.20
CA CYS A 86 -8.40 -13.03 -5.29
C CYS A 86 -7.01 -13.70 -5.21
N LEU A 87 -6.73 -14.38 -4.09
CA LEU A 87 -5.42 -15.01 -3.88
C LEU A 87 -5.06 -16.04 -4.96
N GLN A 88 -6.06 -16.74 -5.52
CA GLN A 88 -5.85 -17.74 -6.55
C GLN A 88 -5.39 -17.10 -7.87
N CYS A 89 -6.11 -16.09 -8.37
CA CYS A 89 -5.73 -15.35 -9.58
C CYS A 89 -4.37 -14.67 -9.39
N ALA A 90 -4.16 -14.01 -8.24
CA ALA A 90 -2.92 -13.33 -7.94
C ALA A 90 -1.72 -14.29 -7.96
N ARG A 91 -1.84 -15.49 -7.39
CA ARG A 91 -0.79 -16.52 -7.44
C ARG A 91 -0.57 -17.08 -8.85
N LYS A 92 -1.66 -17.42 -9.54
CA LYS A 92 -1.60 -17.99 -10.90
C LYS A 92 -0.84 -17.09 -11.87
N HIS A 93 -0.98 -15.78 -11.69
CA HIS A 93 -0.41 -14.79 -12.59
C HIS A 93 0.77 -14.02 -11.98
N GLU A 94 1.30 -14.42 -10.83
CA GLU A 94 2.42 -13.71 -10.16
C GLU A 94 2.17 -12.20 -9.95
N LEU A 95 0.91 -11.85 -9.64
CA LEU A 95 0.49 -10.47 -9.39
C LEU A 95 0.31 -10.22 -7.89
N CYS A 96 0.42 -8.96 -7.50
CA CYS A 96 0.03 -8.47 -6.18
C CYS A 96 -1.49 -8.59 -6.05
N LYS A 97 -1.97 -9.31 -5.03
CA LYS A 97 -3.41 -9.44 -4.79
C LYS A 97 -4.07 -8.08 -4.49
N ARG A 98 -3.32 -7.15 -3.89
CA ARG A 98 -3.83 -5.86 -3.44
C ARG A 98 -4.17 -4.92 -4.59
N CYS A 99 -3.21 -4.72 -5.50
CA CYS A 99 -3.27 -3.68 -6.54
C CYS A 99 -3.18 -4.20 -7.97
N GLY A 100 -3.00 -5.52 -8.17
CA GLY A 100 -2.86 -6.11 -9.49
C GLY A 100 -1.53 -5.88 -10.20
N GLY A 101 -0.59 -5.12 -9.64
CA GLY A 101 0.76 -4.95 -10.21
C GLY A 101 1.63 -6.21 -10.11
N ASP A 102 2.70 -6.30 -10.89
CA ASP A 102 3.65 -7.42 -10.85
C ASP A 102 4.27 -7.56 -9.45
N ILE A 103 4.38 -8.79 -8.96
CA ILE A 103 4.82 -9.06 -7.58
C ILE A 103 6.28 -8.66 -7.32
N GLU A 104 7.12 -8.64 -8.36
CA GLU A 104 8.51 -8.21 -8.33
C GLU A 104 8.74 -6.88 -9.08
N ILE A 105 7.67 -6.17 -9.46
CA ILE A 105 7.72 -4.83 -10.11
C ILE A 105 8.44 -4.88 -11.48
N ARG A 106 8.30 -6.00 -12.18
CA ARG A 106 8.76 -6.11 -13.58
C ARG A 106 7.88 -5.24 -14.48
N THR A 107 8.50 -4.52 -15.43
CA THR A 107 7.83 -3.55 -16.32
C THR A 107 7.71 -4.01 -17.76
N ASP A 108 8.30 -5.15 -18.09
CA ASP A 108 8.28 -5.80 -19.41
C ASP A 108 6.97 -6.56 -19.68
N ARG A 109 6.18 -6.82 -18.64
CA ARG A 109 4.91 -7.53 -18.73
C ARG A 109 3.82 -6.66 -19.38
N THR A 110 3.14 -7.22 -20.38
CA THR A 110 2.03 -6.56 -21.10
C THR A 110 0.70 -7.32 -21.07
N ASP A 111 0.70 -8.58 -20.63
CA ASP A 111 -0.48 -9.43 -20.61
C ASP A 111 -1.32 -9.21 -19.33
N TRP A 112 -2.61 -8.97 -19.51
CA TRP A 112 -3.57 -8.95 -18.40
C TRP A 112 -4.32 -10.29 -18.29
N PRO A 113 -4.47 -10.86 -17.09
CA PRO A 113 -5.22 -12.09 -16.90
C PRO A 113 -6.73 -11.88 -16.97
N VAL A 114 -7.32 -12.31 -18.10
CA VAL A 114 -8.76 -12.49 -18.31
C VAL A 114 -9.25 -13.87 -17.90
#